data_AF-A0A9X2T0H4-F1
#
_entry.id   AF-A0A9X2T0H4-F1
#
_cell.length_a   1.000
_cell.length_b   1.000
_cell.length_c   1.000
_cell.angle_alpha   90.00
_cell.angle_beta   90.00
_cell.angle_gamma   90.00
#
_symmetry.space_group_name_H-M   'P 1'
#
loop_
_entity.id
_entity.type
_entity.pdbx_description
1 polymer ?
#
loop_
_entity_poly.entity_id
_entity_poly.type
_entity_poly.pdbx_seq_one_letter_code
_entity_poly.pdbx_strand_id
1 'polypeptide(L)'
;MSARAHAAVAAAALAGAVLVVAGVAASPASAASFDCGKARTPDERAVCTDPALSALDSEMGALWFAYSRMPLLMGASGARRDDARTFLSDRAACGANTPCLTALYHKRNATLKQHLGGAIETLTKEANADPAPTAPAPRPVMDQVSTLFAQCRNLGGELKGNAWPELMSADIDHDGQPDYVLNAQNLQCDGAATAYCANNGCDIWVDLSTAGYAPMKLRGSHPTLVQGVELTTLDIWVDKSQCADLPTGAACWGTWKWDGSALKASYAPRPG
;
A
#
# COMPACT_ATOMS: atom_id res chain seq x y z
N MET A 1 39.77 -21.05 61.73
CA MET A 1 41.06 -20.40 62.07
C MET A 1 42.08 -20.80 61.01
N SER A 2 42.80 -19.80 60.50
CA SER A 2 44.01 -19.86 59.66
C SER A 2 43.89 -20.26 58.18
N ALA A 3 43.73 -19.23 57.36
CA ALA A 3 44.31 -19.14 56.03
C ALA A 3 45.85 -19.02 56.10
N ARG A 4 46.59 -19.56 55.13
CA ARG A 4 47.89 -19.01 54.68
C ARG A 4 48.13 -19.31 53.20
N ALA A 5 48.46 -18.24 52.50
CA ALA A 5 48.91 -18.19 51.11
C ALA A 5 50.43 -18.44 50.99
N HIS A 6 50.91 -18.32 49.74
CA HIS A 6 52.30 -18.21 49.23
C HIS A 6 52.80 -19.49 48.54
N ALA A 7 52.75 -19.60 47.20
CA ALA A 7 53.57 -18.94 46.17
C ALA A 7 54.80 -19.79 45.79
N ALA A 8 54.86 -20.26 44.54
CA ALA A 8 56.11 -20.52 43.82
C ALA A 8 55.84 -20.69 42.32
N VAL A 9 56.53 -19.88 41.51
CA VAL A 9 56.56 -19.88 40.05
C VAL A 9 57.75 -20.72 39.59
N ALA A 10 57.58 -21.59 38.59
CA ALA A 10 58.64 -22.09 37.70
C ALA A 10 57.96 -22.70 36.45
N ALA A 11 57.94 -22.01 35.31
CA ALA A 11 58.98 -21.97 34.27
C ALA A 11 58.83 -23.08 33.21
N ALA A 12 58.24 -22.66 32.08
CA ALA A 12 58.54 -23.01 30.69
C ALA A 12 58.61 -24.48 30.22
N ALA A 13 57.68 -24.83 29.31
CA ALA A 13 58.02 -25.60 28.10
C ALA A 13 57.08 -25.18 26.96
N LEU A 14 57.65 -24.53 25.95
CA LEU A 14 57.03 -24.20 24.66
C LEU A 14 56.84 -25.48 23.84
N ALA A 15 55.60 -25.81 23.46
CA ALA A 15 55.35 -26.73 22.35
C ALA A 15 54.00 -26.42 21.69
N GLY A 16 54.06 -25.84 20.48
CA GLY A 16 53.06 -26.06 19.44
C GLY A 16 51.78 -25.23 19.47
N ALA A 17 51.89 -23.91 19.30
CA ALA A 17 50.77 -23.14 18.78
C ALA A 17 50.64 -23.41 17.27
N VAL A 18 49.71 -24.30 16.88
CA VAL A 18 49.12 -24.29 15.55
C VAL A 18 47.64 -24.00 15.75
N LEU A 19 47.32 -22.71 15.90
CA LEU A 19 45.96 -22.23 15.66
C LEU A 19 45.71 -22.38 14.16
N VAL A 20 45.00 -23.45 13.79
CA VAL A 20 44.33 -23.52 12.50
C VAL A 20 43.29 -22.40 12.53
N VAL A 21 43.67 -21.23 12.01
CA VAL A 21 42.71 -20.22 11.58
C VAL A 21 41.99 -20.86 10.40
N ALA A 22 40.93 -21.62 10.70
CA ALA A 22 39.95 -22.00 9.72
C ALA A 22 39.43 -20.68 9.16
N GLY A 23 39.89 -20.34 7.95
CA GLY A 23 39.40 -19.20 7.20
C GLY A 23 37.89 -19.35 7.15
N VAL A 24 37.20 -18.49 7.88
CA VAL A 24 35.79 -18.23 7.63
C VAL A 24 35.81 -17.66 6.23
N ALA A 25 35.55 -18.52 5.24
CA ALA A 25 35.18 -18.06 3.92
C ALA A 25 33.94 -17.24 4.16
N ALA A 26 34.13 -15.92 4.32
CA ALA A 26 33.06 -14.97 4.21
C ALA A 26 32.53 -15.18 2.79
N SER A 27 31.48 -16.00 2.66
CA SER A 27 30.69 -16.02 1.46
C SER A 27 30.43 -14.56 1.13
N PRO A 28 30.76 -14.08 -0.09
CA PRO A 28 30.37 -12.73 -0.47
C PRO A 28 28.88 -12.64 -0.14
N ALA A 29 28.49 -11.64 0.62
CA ALA A 29 27.10 -11.43 0.97
C ALA A 29 26.38 -11.02 -0.31
N SER A 30 26.07 -12.00 -1.17
CA SER A 30 25.20 -11.86 -2.31
C SER A 30 23.83 -11.51 -1.75
N ALA A 31 23.44 -10.24 -1.83
CA ALA A 31 22.18 -9.75 -1.28
C ALA A 31 21.01 -10.07 -2.23
N ALA A 32 20.98 -11.27 -2.82
CA ALA A 32 19.85 -11.70 -3.63
C ALA A 32 18.55 -11.52 -2.83
N SER A 33 17.46 -11.22 -3.52
CA SER A 33 16.14 -11.01 -2.93
C SER A 33 15.55 -12.29 -2.32
N PHE A 34 16.27 -13.42 -2.40
CA PHE A 34 15.92 -14.73 -1.86
C PHE A 34 17.12 -15.40 -1.18
N ASP A 35 16.82 -16.45 -0.41
CA ASP A 35 17.83 -17.23 0.33
C ASP A 35 18.65 -18.12 -0.63
N CYS A 36 19.89 -17.73 -0.89
CA CYS A 36 20.82 -18.47 -1.74
C CYS A 36 21.15 -19.88 -1.23
N GLY A 37 20.98 -20.16 0.06
CA GLY A 37 21.10 -21.52 0.61
C GLY A 37 19.99 -22.46 0.15
N LYS A 38 18.91 -21.91 -0.43
CA LYS A 38 17.76 -22.65 -0.95
C LYS A 38 17.66 -22.66 -2.47
N ALA A 39 18.62 -22.09 -3.19
CA ALA A 39 18.64 -22.07 -4.65
C ALA A 39 18.69 -23.48 -5.25
N ARG A 40 17.68 -23.86 -6.04
CA ARG A 40 17.56 -25.21 -6.64
C ARG A 40 17.66 -25.20 -8.15
N THR A 41 17.31 -24.11 -8.80
CA THR A 41 17.31 -24.02 -10.27
C THR A 41 18.61 -23.38 -10.81
N PRO A 42 18.96 -23.62 -12.09
CA PRO A 42 20.17 -23.05 -12.68
C PRO A 42 20.21 -21.52 -12.68
N ASP A 43 19.07 -20.86 -12.89
CA ASP A 43 18.94 -19.40 -12.83
C ASP A 43 19.15 -18.86 -11.41
N GLU A 44 18.54 -19.49 -10.39
CA GLU A 44 18.73 -19.11 -8.98
C GLU A 44 20.20 -19.24 -8.56
N ARG A 45 20.86 -20.33 -8.95
CA ARG A 45 22.30 -20.51 -8.67
C ARG A 45 23.14 -19.44 -9.36
N ALA A 46 22.87 -19.14 -10.62
CA ALA A 46 23.58 -18.09 -11.36
C ALA A 46 23.45 -16.72 -10.67
N VAL A 47 22.24 -16.34 -10.24
CA VAL A 47 21.98 -15.11 -9.49
C VAL A 47 22.75 -15.08 -8.17
N CYS A 48 22.87 -16.20 -7.47
CA CYS A 48 23.60 -16.29 -6.21
C CYS A 48 25.13 -16.23 -6.35
N THR A 49 25.66 -16.76 -7.46
CA THR A 49 27.12 -16.83 -7.69
C THR A 49 27.69 -15.62 -8.42
N ASP A 50 26.87 -14.89 -9.18
CA ASP A 50 27.28 -13.70 -9.93
C ASP A 50 26.87 -12.43 -9.16
N PRO A 51 27.83 -11.63 -8.65
CA PRO A 51 27.53 -10.43 -7.88
C PRO A 51 26.71 -9.38 -8.67
N ALA A 52 26.90 -9.29 -9.98
CA ALA A 52 26.18 -8.32 -10.81
C ALA A 52 24.72 -8.73 -10.98
N LEU A 53 24.45 -10.03 -11.20
CA LEU A 53 23.09 -10.56 -11.21
C LEU A 53 22.43 -10.46 -9.84
N SER A 54 23.17 -10.72 -8.77
CA SER A 54 22.68 -10.58 -7.40
C SER A 54 22.20 -9.15 -7.13
N ALA A 55 22.98 -8.13 -7.50
CA ALA A 55 22.62 -6.73 -7.31
C ALA A 55 21.36 -6.34 -8.12
N LEU A 56 21.25 -6.81 -9.37
CA LEU A 56 20.07 -6.59 -10.20
C LEU A 56 18.81 -7.23 -9.60
N ASP A 57 18.96 -8.41 -8.99
CA ASP A 57 17.89 -9.11 -8.29
C ASP A 57 17.48 -8.40 -6.99
N SER A 58 18.44 -7.87 -6.21
CA SER A 58 18.16 -7.04 -5.04
C SER A 58 17.35 -5.81 -5.41
N GLU A 59 17.77 -5.10 -6.48
CA GLU A 59 17.07 -3.92 -6.99
C GLU A 59 15.65 -4.28 -7.43
N MET A 60 15.50 -5.37 -8.20
CA MET A 60 14.21 -5.88 -8.63
C MET A 60 13.30 -6.18 -7.45
N GLY A 61 13.82 -6.86 -6.42
CA GLY A 61 13.11 -7.18 -5.19
C GLY A 61 12.64 -5.95 -4.43
N ALA A 62 13.48 -4.92 -4.33
CA ALA A 62 13.12 -3.65 -3.70
C ALA A 62 12.03 -2.88 -4.49
N LEU A 63 12.17 -2.82 -5.82
CA LEU A 63 11.18 -2.20 -6.70
C LEU A 63 9.84 -2.95 -6.62
N TRP A 64 9.87 -4.28 -6.63
CA TRP A 64 8.69 -5.11 -6.45
C TRP A 64 8.05 -4.93 -5.07
N PHE A 65 8.86 -4.85 -4.00
CA PHE A 65 8.37 -4.58 -2.65
C PHE A 65 7.60 -3.26 -2.59
N ALA A 66 8.15 -2.20 -3.19
CA ALA A 66 7.50 -0.90 -3.27
C ALA A 66 6.22 -0.97 -4.12
N TYR A 67 6.32 -1.52 -5.33
CA TYR A 67 5.19 -1.64 -6.27
C TYR A 67 4.05 -2.47 -5.68
N SER A 68 4.35 -3.60 -5.04
CA SER A 68 3.35 -4.50 -4.45
C SER A 68 2.55 -3.89 -3.30
N ARG A 69 3.08 -2.85 -2.64
CA ARG A 69 2.42 -2.11 -1.57
C ARG A 69 1.56 -0.95 -2.05
N MET A 70 1.71 -0.56 -3.32
CA MET A 70 0.85 0.48 -3.87
C MET A 70 -0.58 -0.04 -3.95
N PRO A 71 -1.56 0.75 -3.45
CA PRO A 71 -2.97 0.43 -3.59
C PRO A 71 -3.32 0.30 -5.07
N LEU A 72 -4.13 -0.69 -5.39
CA LEU A 72 -4.57 -0.97 -6.76
C LEU A 72 -6.08 -1.08 -6.82
N LEU A 73 -6.63 -0.59 -7.92
CA LEU A 73 -8.00 -0.91 -8.31
C LEU A 73 -8.15 -2.44 -8.48
N MET A 74 -9.31 -2.98 -8.09
CA MET A 74 -9.57 -4.42 -8.12
C MET A 74 -9.38 -5.00 -9.53
N GLY A 75 -8.61 -6.09 -9.68
CA GLY A 75 -8.25 -6.71 -10.97
C GLY A 75 -6.81 -6.44 -11.41
N ALA A 76 -6.28 -5.25 -11.12
CA ALA A 76 -4.86 -4.97 -11.33
C ALA A 76 -3.97 -5.79 -10.37
N SER A 77 -4.51 -6.23 -9.23
CA SER A 77 -3.83 -7.14 -8.30
C SER A 77 -3.61 -8.54 -8.89
N GLY A 78 -4.54 -9.03 -9.71
CA GLY A 78 -4.40 -10.27 -10.48
C GLY A 78 -3.32 -10.12 -11.54
N ALA A 79 -3.45 -9.10 -12.39
CA ALA A 79 -2.48 -8.80 -13.44
C ALA A 79 -1.05 -8.58 -12.88
N ARG A 80 -0.90 -7.87 -11.76
CA ARG A 80 0.38 -7.70 -11.05
C ARG A 80 0.97 -9.06 -10.64
N ARG A 81 0.15 -9.97 -10.09
CA ARG A 81 0.61 -11.31 -9.69
C ARG A 81 0.98 -12.16 -10.90
N ASP A 82 0.22 -12.09 -11.98
CA ASP A 82 0.49 -12.85 -13.21
C ASP A 82 1.74 -12.37 -13.93
N ASP A 83 1.95 -11.06 -13.97
CA ASP A 83 3.19 -10.44 -14.46
C ASP A 83 4.41 -10.89 -13.64
N ALA A 84 4.30 -10.94 -12.31
CA ALA A 84 5.38 -11.48 -11.46
C ALA A 84 5.65 -12.97 -11.71
N ARG A 85 4.61 -13.79 -11.90
CA ARG A 85 4.76 -15.21 -12.26
C ARG A 85 5.43 -15.37 -13.62
N THR A 86 5.05 -14.54 -14.58
CA THR A 86 5.64 -14.52 -15.93
C THR A 86 7.13 -14.21 -15.84
N PHE A 87 7.51 -13.18 -15.08
CA PHE A 87 8.92 -12.86 -14.85
C PHE A 87 9.71 -14.05 -14.26
N LEU A 88 9.16 -14.74 -13.25
CA LEU A 88 9.82 -15.93 -12.67
C LEU A 88 9.95 -17.08 -13.68
N SER A 89 8.94 -17.28 -14.53
CA SER A 89 8.97 -18.26 -15.61
C SER A 89 10.03 -17.92 -16.66
N ASP A 90 10.09 -16.66 -17.09
CA ASP A 90 11.07 -16.17 -18.06
C ASP A 90 12.49 -16.27 -17.51
N ARG A 91 12.67 -15.97 -16.21
CA ARG A 91 13.96 -16.13 -15.53
C ARG A 91 14.40 -17.59 -15.50
N ALA A 92 13.50 -18.50 -15.17
CA ALA A 92 13.78 -19.94 -15.20
C ALA A 92 14.15 -20.42 -16.61
N ALA A 93 13.49 -19.89 -17.65
CA ALA A 93 13.78 -20.21 -19.05
C ALA A 93 15.19 -19.77 -19.51
N CYS A 94 15.74 -18.69 -18.94
CA CYS A 94 17.13 -18.31 -19.17
C CYS A 94 18.15 -19.33 -18.61
N GLY A 95 17.76 -20.14 -17.62
CA GLY A 95 18.70 -21.03 -16.92
C GLY A 95 19.90 -20.26 -16.37
N ALA A 96 21.10 -20.82 -16.48
CA ALA A 96 22.34 -20.16 -16.02
C ALA A 96 22.95 -19.18 -17.03
N ASN A 97 22.22 -18.78 -18.09
CA ASN A 97 22.74 -17.89 -19.13
C ASN A 97 22.79 -16.44 -18.61
N THR A 98 23.97 -16.00 -18.17
CA THR A 98 24.18 -14.65 -17.60
C THR A 98 23.72 -13.52 -18.53
N PRO A 99 24.09 -13.47 -19.83
CA PRO A 99 23.56 -12.44 -20.75
C PRO A 99 22.03 -12.39 -20.83
N CYS A 100 21.36 -13.54 -20.85
CA CYS A 100 19.90 -13.63 -20.84
C CYS A 100 19.31 -13.03 -19.56
N LEU A 101 19.84 -13.46 -18.40
CA LEU A 101 19.40 -12.99 -17.10
C LEU A 101 19.62 -11.48 -16.94
N THR A 102 20.79 -10.96 -17.31
CA THR A 102 21.11 -9.53 -17.25
C THR A 102 20.11 -8.70 -18.07
N ALA A 103 19.84 -9.10 -19.32
CA ALA A 103 18.86 -8.40 -20.16
C ALA A 103 17.45 -8.46 -19.56
N LEU A 104 17.04 -9.60 -19.03
CA LEU A 104 15.74 -9.80 -18.40
C LEU A 104 15.57 -8.91 -17.16
N TYR A 105 16.56 -8.87 -16.27
CA TYR A 105 16.52 -8.03 -15.07
C TYR A 105 16.49 -6.54 -15.40
N HIS A 106 17.29 -6.07 -16.36
CA HIS A 106 17.24 -4.67 -16.79
C HIS A 106 15.87 -4.28 -17.31
N LYS A 107 15.26 -5.13 -18.17
CA LYS A 107 13.90 -4.92 -18.65
C LYS A 107 12.91 -4.86 -17.48
N ARG A 108 12.98 -5.82 -16.55
CA ARG A 108 12.10 -5.89 -15.38
C ARG A 108 12.22 -4.64 -14.50
N ASN A 109 13.44 -4.23 -14.17
CA ASN A 109 13.69 -3.07 -13.30
C ASN A 109 13.21 -1.78 -13.97
N ALA A 110 13.41 -1.62 -15.29
CA ALA A 110 12.87 -0.49 -16.04
C ALA A 110 11.33 -0.45 -16.00
N THR A 111 10.66 -1.59 -16.23
CA THR A 111 9.20 -1.70 -16.15
C THR A 111 8.69 -1.34 -14.75
N LEU A 112 9.31 -1.88 -13.68
CA LEU A 112 8.88 -1.56 -12.32
C LEU A 112 9.12 -0.09 -11.95
N LYS A 113 10.23 0.51 -12.40
CA LYS A 113 10.48 1.96 -12.25
C LYS A 113 9.43 2.80 -12.97
N GLN A 114 9.03 2.41 -14.17
CA GLN A 114 7.95 3.09 -14.92
C GLN A 114 6.61 2.98 -14.19
N HIS A 115 6.26 1.80 -13.68
CA HIS A 115 5.02 1.62 -12.92
C HIS A 115 5.02 2.47 -11.64
N LEU A 116 6.14 2.50 -10.90
CA LEU A 116 6.31 3.33 -9.71
C LEU A 116 6.24 4.82 -10.07
N GLY A 117 6.97 5.25 -11.10
CA GLY A 117 7.00 6.64 -11.55
C GLY A 117 5.63 7.13 -12.02
N GLY A 118 4.93 6.35 -12.84
CA GLY A 118 3.59 6.69 -13.32
C GLY A 118 2.57 6.75 -12.19
N ALA A 119 2.64 5.82 -11.23
CA ALA A 119 1.75 5.85 -10.08
C ALA A 119 2.04 7.04 -9.14
N ILE A 120 3.32 7.38 -8.90
CA ILE A 120 3.69 8.61 -8.16
C ILE A 120 3.21 9.85 -8.91
N GLU A 121 3.35 9.90 -10.23
CA GLU A 121 2.89 11.01 -11.05
C GLU A 121 1.37 11.16 -10.99
N THR A 122 0.61 10.06 -11.06
CA THR A 122 -0.85 10.09 -10.87
C THR A 122 -1.21 10.61 -9.50
N LEU A 123 -0.62 10.07 -8.43
CA LEU A 123 -0.87 10.53 -7.05
C LEU A 123 -0.48 12.02 -6.88
N THR A 124 0.58 12.45 -7.54
CA THR A 124 1.03 13.85 -7.51
C THR A 124 0.11 14.77 -8.31
N LYS A 125 -0.45 14.30 -9.43
CA LYS A 125 -1.43 15.05 -10.21
C LYS A 125 -2.76 15.15 -9.47
N GLU A 126 -3.22 14.06 -8.84
CA GLU A 126 -4.38 14.07 -7.96
C GLU A 126 -4.16 15.05 -6.80
N ALA A 127 -3.00 14.99 -6.14
CA ALA A 127 -2.67 15.91 -5.04
C ALA A 127 -2.47 17.38 -5.46
N ASN A 128 -2.17 17.67 -6.73
CA ASN A 128 -1.96 19.02 -7.25
C ASN A 128 -3.13 19.55 -8.10
N ALA A 129 -4.11 18.71 -8.45
CA ALA A 129 -5.33 19.13 -9.11
C ALA A 129 -6.30 19.83 -8.13
N ASP A 130 -6.16 19.55 -6.84
CA ASP A 130 -6.81 20.28 -5.77
C ASP A 130 -5.93 21.47 -5.32
N PRO A 131 -6.44 22.71 -5.24
CA PRO A 131 -5.75 23.74 -4.48
C PRO A 131 -5.60 23.24 -3.05
N ALA A 132 -4.38 23.31 -2.50
CA ALA A 132 -4.12 22.93 -1.12
C ALA A 132 -5.16 23.56 -0.18
N PRO A 133 -5.76 22.82 0.76
CA PRO A 133 -6.74 23.39 1.68
C PRO A 133 -6.04 24.48 2.51
N THR A 134 -6.30 25.73 2.18
CA THR A 134 -5.67 26.90 2.82
C THR A 134 -6.19 27.20 4.23
N ALA A 135 -7.07 26.34 4.76
CA ALA A 135 -7.49 26.32 6.16
C ALA A 135 -7.79 24.88 6.57
N PRO A 136 -7.63 24.50 7.86
CA PRO A 136 -8.16 23.24 8.35
C PRO A 136 -9.66 23.17 8.05
N ALA A 137 -10.16 21.96 7.76
CA ALA A 137 -11.58 21.75 7.48
C ALA A 137 -12.47 22.39 8.56
N PRO A 138 -13.70 22.83 8.20
CA PRO A 138 -14.62 23.46 9.13
C PRO A 138 -14.85 22.61 10.39
N ARG A 139 -15.13 23.28 11.52
CA ARG A 139 -15.33 22.59 12.81
C ARG A 139 -16.31 21.42 12.74
N PRO A 140 -17.48 21.50 12.06
CA PRO A 140 -18.38 20.36 11.97
C PRO A 140 -17.74 19.11 11.35
N VAL A 141 -16.87 19.28 10.35
CA VAL A 141 -16.13 18.19 9.70
C VAL A 141 -15.05 17.63 10.62
N MET A 142 -14.36 18.51 11.37
CA MET A 142 -13.33 18.08 12.32
C MET A 142 -13.90 17.39 13.56
N ASP A 143 -15.10 17.79 14.00
CA ASP A 143 -15.82 17.16 15.11
C ASP A 143 -16.20 15.71 14.76
N GLN A 144 -16.52 15.45 13.50
CA GLN A 144 -16.75 14.11 12.95
C GLN A 144 -15.49 13.23 13.06
N VAL A 145 -14.32 13.73 12.65
CA VAL A 145 -13.03 13.02 12.82
C VAL A 145 -12.77 12.71 14.30
N SER A 146 -13.00 13.70 15.18
CA SER A 146 -12.83 13.52 16.63
C SER A 146 -13.76 12.44 17.21
N THR A 147 -14.97 12.32 16.65
CA THR A 147 -15.96 11.32 17.02
C THR A 147 -15.48 9.91 16.65
N LEU A 148 -14.90 9.72 15.46
CA LEU A 148 -14.32 8.44 15.05
C LEU A 148 -13.16 8.03 15.97
N PHE A 149 -12.29 8.96 16.33
CA PHE A 149 -11.19 8.69 17.28
C PHE A 149 -11.70 8.33 18.68
N ALA A 150 -12.77 8.98 19.14
CA ALA A 150 -13.41 8.65 20.41
C ALA A 150 -14.07 7.27 20.36
N GLN A 151 -14.79 6.95 19.29
CA GLN A 151 -15.41 5.65 19.07
C GLN A 151 -14.36 4.53 19.07
N CYS A 152 -13.23 4.73 18.40
CA CYS A 152 -12.14 3.75 18.39
C CYS A 152 -11.68 3.39 19.81
N ARG A 153 -11.40 4.41 20.61
CA ARG A 153 -10.97 4.26 22.01
C ARG A 153 -12.04 3.63 22.89
N ASN A 154 -13.29 4.01 22.71
CA ASN A 154 -14.43 3.47 23.46
C ASN A 154 -14.68 1.99 23.17
N LEU A 155 -14.32 1.52 21.98
CA LEU A 155 -14.38 0.11 21.60
C LEU A 155 -13.16 -0.70 22.07
N GLY A 156 -12.25 -0.08 22.83
CA GLY A 156 -11.01 -0.70 23.30
C GLY A 156 -9.91 -0.78 22.23
N GLY A 157 -10.09 -0.10 21.10
CA GLY A 157 -9.11 -0.04 20.03
C GLY A 157 -8.03 1.02 20.25
N GLU A 158 -6.91 0.87 19.54
CA GLU A 158 -5.79 1.81 19.59
C GLU A 158 -5.56 2.46 18.23
N LEU A 159 -5.39 3.78 18.21
CA LEU A 159 -5.05 4.54 17.00
C LEU A 159 -3.55 4.37 16.70
N LYS A 160 -3.20 3.81 15.54
CA LYS A 160 -1.81 3.57 15.14
C LYS A 160 -1.41 4.46 13.95
N GLY A 161 -0.11 4.80 13.84
CA GLY A 161 0.44 5.49 12.67
C GLY A 161 -0.25 6.82 12.36
N ASN A 162 -0.53 7.08 11.07
CA ASN A 162 -1.40 8.18 10.65
C ASN A 162 -2.86 7.76 10.79
N ALA A 163 -3.36 7.65 12.02
CA ALA A 163 -4.70 7.15 12.29
C ALA A 163 -5.85 8.02 11.76
N TRP A 164 -5.56 9.04 10.95
CA TRP A 164 -6.54 9.91 10.33
C TRP A 164 -7.40 9.13 9.32
N PRO A 165 -8.73 9.33 9.33
CA PRO A 165 -9.54 8.90 8.20
C PRO A 165 -9.12 9.67 6.95
N GLU A 166 -9.41 9.10 5.79
CA GLU A 166 -9.22 9.82 4.55
C GLU A 166 -10.26 10.95 4.47
N LEU A 167 -9.80 12.15 4.19
CA LEU A 167 -10.61 13.35 4.06
C LEU A 167 -10.28 13.97 2.71
N MET A 168 -11.27 13.98 1.82
CA MET A 168 -11.18 14.52 0.48
C MET A 168 -11.99 15.81 0.42
N SER A 169 -11.65 16.72 -0.50
CA SER A 169 -12.41 17.95 -0.71
C SER A 169 -12.64 18.23 -2.19
N ALA A 170 -13.82 18.72 -2.53
CA ALA A 170 -14.15 19.26 -3.84
C ALA A 170 -15.34 20.21 -3.71
N ASP A 171 -15.62 21.00 -4.73
CA ASP A 171 -16.89 21.71 -4.85
C ASP A 171 -17.91 20.76 -5.51
N ILE A 172 -18.69 20.04 -4.70
CA ILE A 172 -19.60 18.97 -5.15
C ILE A 172 -20.93 19.58 -5.62
N ASP A 173 -21.41 20.62 -4.93
CA ASP A 173 -22.67 21.30 -5.26
C ASP A 173 -22.51 22.57 -6.12
N HIS A 174 -21.27 22.90 -6.50
CA HIS A 174 -20.91 24.00 -7.41
C HIS A 174 -21.27 25.37 -6.85
N ASP A 175 -21.20 25.52 -5.52
CA ASP A 175 -21.46 26.78 -4.82
C ASP A 175 -20.20 27.67 -4.63
N GLY A 176 -19.04 27.18 -5.06
CA GLY A 176 -17.75 27.85 -4.94
C GLY A 176 -17.10 27.71 -3.56
N GLN A 177 -17.68 26.90 -2.65
CA GLN A 177 -17.09 26.54 -1.37
C GLN A 177 -16.63 25.07 -1.39
N PRO A 178 -15.61 24.71 -0.59
CA PRO A 178 -15.19 23.33 -0.48
C PRO A 178 -16.20 22.50 0.33
N ASP A 179 -16.63 21.40 -0.27
CA ASP A 179 -17.30 20.26 0.37
C ASP A 179 -16.29 19.19 0.77
N TYR A 180 -16.69 18.29 1.65
CA TYR A 180 -15.81 17.27 2.19
C TYR A 180 -16.41 15.87 2.10
N VAL A 181 -15.55 14.90 1.78
CA VAL A 181 -15.89 13.47 1.85
C VAL A 181 -14.95 12.81 2.84
N LEU A 182 -15.50 12.28 3.93
CA LEU A 182 -14.78 11.56 4.95
C LEU A 182 -14.98 10.04 4.77
N ASN A 183 -13.88 9.32 4.61
CA ASN A 183 -13.85 7.88 4.48
C ASN A 183 -13.28 7.23 5.74
N ALA A 184 -14.14 6.56 6.51
CA ALA A 184 -13.73 5.88 7.74
C ALA A 184 -12.92 4.60 7.49
N GLN A 185 -12.89 4.07 6.26
CA GLN A 185 -12.16 2.85 5.91
C GLN A 185 -10.66 2.94 6.19
N ASN A 186 -10.08 4.13 6.05
CA ASN A 186 -8.64 4.33 6.22
C ASN A 186 -8.23 4.61 7.68
N LEU A 187 -9.21 4.67 8.59
CA LEU A 187 -8.97 4.84 10.01
C LEU A 187 -8.19 3.63 10.59
N GLN A 188 -6.94 3.85 10.98
CA GLN A 188 -6.10 2.82 11.60
C GLN A 188 -6.44 2.63 13.09
N CYS A 189 -7.65 2.11 13.34
CA CYS A 189 -8.11 1.70 14.67
C CYS A 189 -7.88 0.21 14.87
N ASP A 190 -6.79 -0.15 15.53
CA ASP A 190 -6.47 -1.55 15.85
C ASP A 190 -7.52 -2.14 16.81
N GLY A 191 -7.86 -3.41 16.65
CA GLY A 191 -8.84 -4.10 17.48
C GLY A 191 -10.31 -3.70 17.31
N ALA A 192 -10.63 -2.63 16.58
CA ALA A 192 -12.01 -2.15 16.38
C ALA A 192 -12.31 -1.61 14.95
N ALA A 193 -11.46 -1.90 13.96
CA ALA A 193 -11.65 -1.46 12.57
C ALA A 193 -12.99 -1.91 11.95
N THR A 194 -13.55 -3.03 12.38
CA THR A 194 -14.84 -3.55 11.92
C THR A 194 -16.05 -2.75 12.40
N ALA A 195 -15.88 -1.78 13.30
CA ALA A 195 -16.99 -0.96 13.78
C ALA A 195 -17.48 0.06 12.73
N TYR A 196 -16.60 0.46 11.81
CA TYR A 196 -16.88 1.44 10.76
C TYR A 196 -17.27 0.78 9.44
N CYS A 197 -17.01 -0.51 9.31
CA CYS A 197 -17.19 -1.28 8.09
C CYS A 197 -18.04 -2.52 8.35
N ALA A 198 -19.16 -2.62 7.64
CA ALA A 198 -20.04 -3.77 7.68
C ALA A 198 -20.00 -4.53 6.33
N ASN A 199 -20.80 -5.58 6.22
CA ASN A 199 -20.88 -6.40 5.01
C ASN A 199 -21.25 -5.61 3.74
N ASN A 200 -21.94 -4.48 3.88
CA ASN A 200 -22.35 -3.60 2.79
C ASN A 200 -21.40 -2.41 2.55
N GLY A 201 -20.22 -2.40 3.19
CA GLY A 201 -19.22 -1.35 3.06
C GLY A 201 -19.00 -0.55 4.35
N CYS A 202 -18.07 0.39 4.24
CA CYS A 202 -17.69 1.33 5.29
C CYS A 202 -18.56 2.59 5.25
N ASP A 203 -18.67 3.24 6.39
CA ASP A 203 -19.28 4.57 6.48
C ASP A 203 -18.45 5.59 5.67
N ILE A 204 -19.12 6.28 4.75
CA ILE A 204 -18.61 7.42 4.01
C ILE A 204 -19.52 8.59 4.35
N TRP A 205 -18.96 9.71 4.80
CA TRP A 205 -19.72 10.92 5.15
C TRP A 205 -19.46 11.99 4.10
N VAL A 206 -20.53 12.58 3.58
CA VAL A 206 -20.47 13.66 2.61
C VAL A 206 -21.02 14.91 3.27
N ASP A 207 -20.18 15.93 3.40
CA ASP A 207 -20.46 17.19 4.08
C ASP A 207 -20.52 18.31 3.06
N LEU A 208 -21.73 18.76 2.73
CA LEU A 208 -21.96 19.90 1.83
C LEU A 208 -21.90 21.22 2.59
N SER A 209 -21.22 22.21 2.02
CA SER A 209 -21.11 23.58 2.49
C SER A 209 -22.48 24.23 2.62
N THR A 210 -23.35 24.06 1.63
CA THR A 210 -24.72 24.58 1.58
C THR A 210 -25.63 23.98 2.65
N ALA A 211 -25.32 22.76 3.12
CA ALA A 211 -26.01 22.08 4.21
C ALA A 211 -25.40 22.39 5.59
N GLY A 212 -24.46 23.34 5.68
CA GLY A 212 -23.74 23.64 6.91
C GLY A 212 -22.88 22.48 7.40
N TYR A 213 -22.39 21.64 6.49
CA TYR A 213 -21.58 20.45 6.77
C TYR A 213 -22.30 19.41 7.65
N ALA A 214 -23.62 19.29 7.50
CA ALA A 214 -24.38 18.19 8.09
C ALA A 214 -24.11 16.90 7.29
N PRO A 215 -23.60 15.82 7.93
CA PRO A 215 -23.12 14.66 7.19
C PRO A 215 -24.26 13.84 6.58
N MET A 216 -24.22 13.69 5.25
CA MET A 216 -24.95 12.65 4.55
C MET A 216 -24.15 11.35 4.63
N LYS A 217 -24.75 10.31 5.20
CA LYS A 217 -24.09 9.00 5.37
C LYS A 217 -24.37 8.09 4.19
N LEU A 218 -23.30 7.67 3.53
CA LEU A 218 -23.28 6.67 2.47
C LEU A 218 -22.55 5.41 2.95
N ARG A 219 -22.72 4.31 2.20
CA ARG A 219 -22.08 3.02 2.48
C ARG A 219 -21.41 2.49 1.24
N GLY A 220 -20.14 2.14 1.36
CA GLY A 220 -19.40 1.56 0.26
C GLY A 220 -17.90 1.48 0.52
N SER A 221 -17.10 1.55 -0.53
CA SER A 221 -15.65 1.57 -0.42
C SER A 221 -15.03 2.44 -1.51
N HIS A 222 -13.82 2.93 -1.24
CA HIS A 222 -13.00 3.69 -2.20
C HIS A 222 -13.76 4.86 -2.85
N PRO A 223 -14.24 5.85 -2.05
CA PRO A 223 -14.83 7.06 -2.63
C PRO A 223 -13.80 7.75 -3.51
N THR A 224 -14.24 8.19 -4.69
CA THR A 224 -13.41 8.92 -5.65
C THR A 224 -14.14 10.19 -6.05
N LEU A 225 -13.48 11.34 -5.95
CA LEU A 225 -13.99 12.61 -6.46
C LEU A 225 -13.44 12.81 -7.87
N VAL A 226 -14.34 13.05 -8.82
CA VAL A 226 -13.98 13.39 -10.20
C VAL A 226 -14.49 14.80 -10.45
N GLN A 227 -13.58 15.77 -10.46
CA GLN A 227 -13.88 17.17 -10.72
C GLN A 227 -13.88 17.44 -12.22
N GLY A 228 -15.01 17.94 -12.72
CA GLY A 228 -15.15 18.50 -14.06
C GLY A 228 -15.51 19.97 -14.00
N VAL A 229 -15.37 20.67 -15.13
CA VAL A 229 -15.63 22.12 -15.22
C VAL A 229 -17.08 22.47 -14.88
N GLU A 230 -18.03 21.60 -15.24
CA GLU A 230 -19.47 21.85 -15.09
C GLU A 230 -20.12 20.96 -14.02
N LEU A 231 -19.44 19.89 -13.62
CA LEU A 231 -19.98 18.86 -12.73
C LEU A 231 -18.84 18.19 -11.96
N THR A 232 -19.08 17.99 -10.66
CA THR A 232 -18.25 17.15 -9.79
C THR A 232 -19.03 15.89 -9.46
N THR A 233 -18.42 14.72 -9.60
CA THR A 233 -19.04 13.45 -9.22
C THR A 233 -18.32 12.82 -8.04
N LEU A 234 -19.10 12.19 -7.18
CA LEU A 234 -18.61 11.27 -6.16
C LEU A 234 -18.94 9.84 -6.59
N ASP A 235 -17.91 9.06 -6.89
CA ASP A 235 -18.04 7.65 -7.26
C ASP A 235 -17.69 6.77 -6.07
N ILE A 236 -18.56 5.81 -5.73
CA ILE A 236 -18.36 4.87 -4.64
C ILE A 236 -18.68 3.46 -5.13
N TRP A 237 -17.82 2.50 -4.79
CA TRP A 237 -18.14 1.09 -4.98
C TRP A 237 -19.11 0.60 -3.91
N VAL A 238 -20.30 0.17 -4.32
CA VAL A 238 -21.41 -0.19 -3.42
C VAL A 238 -21.75 -1.68 -3.50
N ASP A 239 -22.26 -2.21 -2.39
CA ASP A 239 -22.72 -3.60 -2.31
C ASP A 239 -23.90 -3.89 -3.25
N LYS A 240 -24.07 -5.16 -3.63
CA LYS A 240 -25.15 -5.64 -4.49
C LYS A 240 -26.55 -5.24 -4.02
N SER A 241 -26.76 -5.02 -2.71
CA SER A 241 -28.04 -4.56 -2.15
C SER A 241 -28.47 -3.18 -2.68
N GLN A 242 -27.52 -2.34 -3.09
CA GLN A 242 -27.78 -1.04 -3.72
C GLN A 242 -27.91 -1.16 -5.26
N CYS A 243 -27.60 -2.32 -5.81
CA CYS A 243 -27.49 -2.59 -7.26
C CYS A 243 -28.61 -3.49 -7.78
N ALA A 244 -29.73 -3.60 -7.05
CA ALA A 244 -30.77 -4.62 -7.30
C ALA A 244 -31.37 -4.56 -8.72
N ASP A 245 -31.37 -3.38 -9.34
CA ASP A 245 -31.91 -3.16 -10.68
C ASP A 245 -30.91 -3.52 -11.81
N LEU A 246 -29.68 -3.89 -11.45
CA LEU A 246 -28.64 -4.27 -12.42
C LEU A 246 -28.67 -5.80 -12.68
N PRO A 247 -28.55 -6.22 -13.96
CA PRO A 247 -28.71 -7.63 -14.36
C PRO A 247 -27.63 -8.58 -13.82
N THR A 248 -26.54 -8.05 -13.27
CA THR A 248 -25.40 -8.84 -12.80
C THR A 248 -25.54 -9.38 -11.38
N GLY A 249 -26.48 -8.86 -10.57
CA GLY A 249 -26.64 -9.24 -9.16
C GLY A 249 -25.39 -9.04 -8.29
N ALA A 250 -24.43 -8.24 -8.79
CA ALA A 250 -23.13 -8.01 -8.20
C ALA A 250 -23.04 -6.57 -7.64
N ALA A 251 -21.98 -6.31 -6.88
CA ALA A 251 -21.60 -4.96 -6.50
C ALA A 251 -21.35 -4.09 -7.75
N CYS A 252 -21.57 -2.78 -7.62
CA CYS A 252 -21.60 -1.84 -8.74
C CYS A 252 -21.03 -0.48 -8.33
N TRP A 253 -20.90 0.43 -9.30
CA TRP A 253 -20.56 1.82 -9.03
C TRP A 253 -21.84 2.61 -8.76
N GLY A 254 -21.88 3.29 -7.62
CA GLY A 254 -22.79 4.40 -7.39
C GLY A 254 -22.07 5.70 -7.74
N THR A 255 -22.71 6.55 -8.52
CA THR A 255 -22.25 7.89 -8.87
C THR A 255 -23.25 8.89 -8.33
N TRP A 256 -22.81 9.76 -7.41
CA TRP A 256 -23.58 10.87 -6.87
C TRP A 256 -23.25 12.14 -7.62
N LYS A 257 -24.30 12.83 -8.07
CA LYS A 257 -24.23 14.11 -8.77
C LYS A 257 -25.19 15.08 -8.11
N TRP A 258 -24.76 16.33 -7.97
CA TRP A 258 -25.67 17.40 -7.56
C TRP A 258 -26.64 17.72 -8.71
N ASP A 259 -27.94 17.79 -8.41
CA ASP A 259 -28.98 18.15 -9.40
C ASP A 259 -29.50 19.58 -9.26
N GLY A 260 -28.86 20.39 -8.41
CA GLY A 260 -29.30 21.74 -8.02
C GLY A 260 -30.09 21.76 -6.70
N SER A 261 -30.49 20.61 -6.16
CA SER A 261 -31.25 20.52 -4.90
C SER A 261 -30.77 19.43 -3.95
N ALA A 262 -30.28 18.32 -4.49
CA ALA A 262 -29.79 17.20 -3.71
C ALA A 262 -28.77 16.39 -4.51
N LEU A 263 -27.93 15.64 -3.81
CA LEU A 263 -27.13 14.59 -4.42
C LEU A 263 -28.04 13.44 -4.89
N LYS A 264 -28.01 13.15 -6.19
CA LYS A 264 -28.72 12.03 -6.81
C LYS A 264 -27.75 10.92 -7.14
N ALA A 265 -28.05 9.73 -6.65
CA ALA A 265 -27.32 8.53 -6.98
C ALA A 265 -27.79 7.95 -8.31
N SER A 266 -26.85 7.44 -9.09
CA SER A 266 -27.08 6.57 -10.24
C SER A 266 -26.18 5.35 -10.11
N TYR A 267 -26.63 4.18 -10.55
CA TYR A 267 -25.90 2.93 -10.38
C TYR A 267 -25.60 2.30 -11.73
N ALA A 268 -24.35 1.89 -11.94
CA ALA A 268 -23.91 1.30 -13.20
C ALA A 268 -22.94 0.12 -12.96
N PRO A 269 -22.93 -0.89 -13.87
CA PRO A 269 -21.89 -1.90 -13.89
C PRO A 269 -20.51 -1.26 -14.06
N ARG A 270 -19.45 -1.97 -13.66
CA ARG A 270 -18.07 -1.53 -13.84
C ARG A 270 -17.79 -1.17 -15.31
N PRO A 271 -17.26 0.04 -15.59
CA PRO A 271 -16.69 0.32 -16.92
C PRO A 271 -15.61 -0.72 -17.21
N GLY A 272 -15.83 -1.50 -18.27
CA GLY A 272 -14.91 -2.55 -18.73
C GLY A 272 -13.61 -2.00 -19.28
#